data_AF-A0A1S8LIB6-F1
#
_entry.id   AF-A0A1S8LIB6-F1
#
_cell.length_a   1.000
_cell.length_b   1.000
_cell.length_c   1.000
_cell.angle_alpha   90.00
_cell.angle_beta   90.00
_cell.angle_gamma   90.00
#
_symmetry.space_group_name_H-M   'P 1'
#
loop_
_entity.id
_entity.type
_entity.pdbx_description
1 polymer ?
#
loop_
_entity_poly.entity_id
_entity_poly.type
_entity_poly.pdbx_seq_one_letter_code
_entity_poly.pdbx_strand_id
1 'polypeptide(L)'
;MRKINAILISALIFLLIVHSGIAVLSMLKIIHCKGIIYTLGSIAALLLIFHIIISLILMINNMRKKPSIKFYSNINKDTVLQNLTGILIIILIPVHIFFSELQQFSITPPLNLLTAIHGTIEIIFITLICIHLCIGIPKLLITYGNLADLKSYSLCKKFVSIISIVIWLIFIFGIIMYFFIPLL
;
A
#
# COMPACT_ATOMS: atom_id res chain seq x y z
N MET A 1 14.02 10.39 -14.58
CA MET A 1 13.70 9.71 -13.31
C MET A 1 12.30 10.01 -12.76
N ARG A 2 11.86 11.27 -12.59
CA ARG A 2 10.52 11.55 -12.01
C ARG A 2 9.34 10.97 -12.80
N LYS A 3 9.31 11.15 -14.13
CA LYS A 3 8.26 10.56 -15.00
C LYS A 3 8.26 9.02 -14.97
N ILE A 4 9.45 8.41 -14.95
CA ILE A 4 9.61 6.95 -14.85
C ILE A 4 9.06 6.44 -13.50
N ASN A 5 9.42 7.10 -12.39
CA ASN A 5 8.89 6.74 -11.07
C ASN A 5 7.36 6.86 -11.04
N ALA A 6 6.81 7.86 -11.71
CA ALA A 6 5.38 8.09 -11.74
C ALA A 6 4.61 6.99 -12.51
N ILE A 7 5.16 6.54 -13.65
CA ILE A 7 4.62 5.40 -14.41
C ILE A 7 4.70 4.12 -13.57
N LEU A 8 5.85 3.90 -12.92
CA LEU A 8 6.07 2.78 -12.03
C LEU A 8 5.08 2.74 -10.87
N ILE A 9 4.84 3.88 -10.22
CA ILE A 9 3.83 4.01 -9.15
C ILE A 9 2.43 3.70 -9.68
N SER A 10 2.08 4.19 -10.87
CA SER A 10 0.75 3.93 -11.45
C SER A 10 0.54 2.43 -11.71
N ALA A 11 1.55 1.75 -12.27
CA ALA A 11 1.52 0.31 -12.46
C ALA A 11 1.46 -0.45 -11.12
N LEU A 12 2.22 -0.01 -10.12
CA LEU A 12 2.22 -0.60 -8.79
C LEU A 12 0.86 -0.45 -8.08
N ILE A 13 0.23 0.72 -8.16
CA ILE A 13 -1.12 0.96 -7.60
C ILE A 13 -2.13 0.02 -8.24
N PHE A 14 -2.13 -0.08 -9.58
CA PHE A 14 -3.01 -0.99 -10.30
C PHE A 14 -2.80 -2.43 -9.85
N LEU A 15 -1.55 -2.89 -9.84
CA LEU A 15 -1.21 -4.25 -9.48
C LEU A 15 -1.57 -4.58 -8.02
N LEU A 16 -1.37 -3.63 -7.10
CA LEU A 16 -1.78 -3.77 -5.71
C LEU A 16 -3.30 -3.92 -5.60
N ILE A 17 -4.09 -3.08 -6.28
CA ILE A 17 -5.55 -3.16 -6.26
C ILE A 17 -6.01 -4.54 -6.77
N VAL A 18 -5.43 -5.04 -7.86
CA VAL A 18 -5.79 -6.35 -8.43
C VAL A 18 -5.36 -7.49 -7.51
N HIS A 19 -4.11 -7.50 -7.05
CA HIS A 19 -3.59 -8.53 -6.14
C HIS A 19 -4.43 -8.61 -4.87
N SER A 20 -4.65 -7.47 -4.22
CA SER A 20 -5.37 -7.40 -2.97
C SER A 20 -6.86 -7.74 -3.18
N GLY A 21 -7.49 -7.29 -4.28
CA GLY A 21 -8.88 -7.66 -4.60
C GLY A 21 -9.08 -9.17 -4.78
N ILE A 22 -8.20 -9.82 -5.55
CA ILE A 22 -8.21 -11.28 -5.73
C ILE A 22 -7.92 -12.00 -4.40
N ALA A 23 -7.01 -11.47 -3.58
CA ALA A 23 -6.70 -12.03 -2.26
C ALA A 23 -7.93 -12.01 -1.33
N VAL A 24 -8.69 -10.91 -1.27
CA VAL A 24 -9.93 -10.85 -0.47
C VAL A 24 -10.98 -11.83 -0.98
N LEU A 25 -11.21 -11.90 -2.29
CA LEU A 25 -12.16 -12.88 -2.85
C LEU A 25 -11.74 -14.32 -2.53
N SER A 26 -10.43 -14.61 -2.54
CA SER A 26 -9.91 -15.92 -2.15
C SER A 26 -10.03 -16.19 -0.66
N MET A 27 -9.79 -15.18 0.19
CA MET A 27 -9.97 -15.27 1.65
C MET A 27 -11.43 -15.54 2.03
N LEU A 28 -12.37 -14.94 1.29
CA LEU A 28 -13.80 -15.16 1.43
C LEU A 28 -14.30 -16.48 0.79
N LYS A 29 -13.39 -17.34 0.29
CA LYS A 29 -13.69 -18.61 -0.38
C LYS A 29 -14.59 -18.45 -1.64
N ILE A 30 -14.63 -17.27 -2.27
CA ILE A 30 -15.43 -17.01 -3.49
C ILE A 30 -14.71 -17.56 -4.73
N ILE A 31 -13.37 -17.43 -4.77
CA ILE A 31 -12.52 -17.92 -5.87
C ILE A 31 -11.33 -18.71 -5.32
N HIS A 32 -10.79 -19.63 -6.10
CA HIS A 32 -9.58 -20.38 -5.77
C HIS A 32 -8.49 -20.14 -6.82
N CYS A 33 -7.72 -19.08 -6.64
CA CYS A 33 -6.69 -18.65 -7.61
C CYS A 33 -5.34 -18.36 -6.94
N LYS A 34 -4.88 -19.26 -6.05
CA LYS A 34 -3.62 -19.08 -5.29
C LYS A 34 -2.43 -18.74 -6.19
N GLY A 35 -2.26 -19.46 -7.30
CA GLY A 35 -1.16 -19.21 -8.26
C GLY A 35 -1.15 -17.77 -8.80
N ILE A 36 -2.32 -17.23 -9.15
CA ILE A 36 -2.45 -15.84 -9.63
C ILE A 36 -2.08 -14.86 -8.52
N ILE A 37 -2.55 -15.08 -7.29
CA ILE A 37 -2.22 -14.23 -6.13
C ILE A 37 -0.71 -14.17 -5.92
N TYR A 38 -0.02 -15.31 -5.94
CA TYR A 38 1.44 -15.37 -5.82
C TYR A 38 2.14 -14.67 -6.95
N THR A 39 1.78 -14.95 -8.21
CA THR A 39 2.41 -14.31 -9.37
C THR A 39 2.25 -12.78 -9.33
N LEU A 40 1.04 -12.28 -9.06
CA LEU A 40 0.81 -10.84 -8.94
C LEU A 40 1.57 -10.24 -7.76
N GLY A 41 1.63 -10.95 -6.62
CA GLY A 41 2.39 -10.55 -5.44
C GLY A 41 3.89 -10.43 -5.72
N SER A 42 4.49 -11.41 -6.41
CA SER A 42 5.89 -11.37 -6.81
C SER A 42 6.21 -10.22 -7.77
N ILE A 43 5.35 -9.99 -8.77
CA ILE A 43 5.51 -8.86 -9.69
C ILE A 43 5.39 -7.53 -8.92
N ALA A 44 4.45 -7.42 -7.98
CA ALA A 44 4.26 -6.22 -7.16
C ALA A 44 5.47 -5.95 -6.27
N ALA A 45 6.01 -6.99 -5.63
CA ALA A 45 7.22 -6.88 -4.82
C ALA A 45 8.41 -6.37 -5.65
N LEU A 46 8.59 -6.88 -6.88
CA LEU A 46 9.65 -6.43 -7.78
C LEU A 46 9.49 -4.95 -8.17
N LEU A 47 8.29 -4.53 -8.58
CA LEU A 47 8.02 -3.13 -8.94
C LEU A 47 8.20 -2.20 -7.73
N LEU A 48 7.82 -2.66 -6.54
CA LEU A 48 7.98 -1.94 -5.29
C LEU A 48 9.46 -1.73 -4.93
N ILE A 49 10.32 -2.73 -5.14
CA ILE A 49 11.78 -2.57 -4.96
C ILE A 49 12.31 -1.46 -5.88
N PHE A 50 11.95 -1.47 -7.17
CA PHE A 50 12.35 -0.40 -8.08
C PHE A 50 11.82 0.97 -7.63
N HIS A 51 10.59 1.02 -7.14
CA HIS A 51 9.99 2.27 -6.65
C HIS A 51 10.73 2.80 -5.42
N ILE A 52 11.10 1.93 -4.49
CA ILE A 52 11.88 2.28 -3.30
C ILE A 52 13.24 2.85 -3.71
N ILE A 53 13.97 2.18 -4.60
CA ILE A 53 15.29 2.61 -5.06
C ILE A 53 15.20 4.00 -5.71
N ILE A 54 14.29 4.19 -6.68
CA ILE A 54 14.14 5.45 -7.39
C ILE A 54 13.70 6.57 -6.43
N SER A 55 12.78 6.27 -5.52
CA SER A 55 12.28 7.25 -4.55
C SER A 55 13.35 7.67 -3.54
N LEU A 56 14.20 6.74 -3.10
CA LEU A 56 15.33 7.03 -2.23
C LEU A 56 16.36 7.91 -2.94
N ILE A 57 16.70 7.61 -4.20
CA ILE A 57 17.60 8.43 -5.02
C ILE A 57 17.03 9.85 -5.17
N LEU A 58 15.73 9.97 -5.47
CA LEU A 58 15.06 11.27 -5.59
C LEU A 58 15.06 12.03 -4.26
N MET A 59 14.83 11.35 -3.14
CA MET A 59 14.86 11.94 -1.80
C MET A 59 16.25 12.49 -1.46
N ILE A 60 17.31 11.70 -1.65
CA ILE A 60 18.69 12.12 -1.42
C ILE A 60 19.06 13.32 -2.29
N ASN A 61 18.70 13.28 -3.58
CA ASN A 61 18.95 14.39 -4.50
C ASN A 61 18.21 15.67 -4.12
N ASN A 62 16.99 15.56 -3.60
CA ASN A 62 16.23 16.71 -3.12
C ASN A 62 16.83 17.28 -1.83
N MET A 63 17.30 16.44 -0.89
CA MET A 63 17.96 16.89 0.34
C MET A 63 19.26 17.64 0.07
N ARG A 64 20.02 17.24 -0.96
CA ARG A 64 21.25 17.94 -1.38
C ARG A 64 20.99 19.33 -1.97
N LYS A 65 19.79 19.59 -2.51
CA LYS A 65 19.41 20.87 -3.15
C LYS A 65 18.73 21.82 -2.16
N LYS A 66 19.49 22.32 -1.17
CA LYS A 66 19.18 23.36 -0.15
C LYS A 66 17.91 23.18 0.74
N PRO A 67 18.01 23.37 2.07
CA PRO A 67 16.94 23.08 3.05
C PRO A 67 15.91 24.21 3.29
N SER A 68 15.86 25.28 2.51
CA SER A 68 15.19 26.53 2.91
C SER A 68 13.77 26.76 2.37
N ILE A 69 12.95 25.72 2.18
CA ILE A 69 11.53 25.91 1.84
C ILE A 69 10.67 25.71 3.10
N LYS A 70 10.67 26.73 3.98
CA LYS A 70 9.82 26.83 5.18
C LYS A 70 8.35 27.15 4.88
N PHE A 71 7.96 27.26 3.61
CA PHE A 71 6.70 27.93 3.22
C PHE A 71 5.43 27.06 3.28
N TYR A 72 5.48 25.76 3.57
CA TYR A 72 4.28 24.90 3.58
C TYR A 72 4.25 23.89 4.73
N SER A 73 3.75 24.33 5.90
CA SER A 73 3.66 23.47 7.10
C SER A 73 2.81 22.21 6.90
N ASN A 74 1.68 22.29 6.19
CA ASN A 74 0.82 21.14 5.90
C ASN A 74 1.43 20.17 4.88
N ILE A 75 2.13 20.68 3.86
CA ILE A 75 2.85 19.83 2.89
C ILE A 75 4.02 19.11 3.57
N ASN A 76 4.66 19.75 4.55
CA ASN A 76 5.69 19.11 5.37
C ASN A 76 5.12 17.98 6.23
N LYS A 77 3.97 18.16 6.89
CA LYS A 77 3.32 17.10 7.67
C LYS A 77 2.94 15.89 6.81
N ASP A 78 2.29 16.13 5.66
CA ASP A 78 1.94 15.08 4.70
C ASP A 78 3.19 14.36 4.18
N THR A 79 4.29 15.08 3.94
CA THR A 79 5.54 14.48 3.48
C THR A 79 6.24 13.65 4.56
N VAL A 80 6.25 14.12 5.81
CA VAL A 80 6.75 13.33 6.94
C VAL A 80 5.94 12.06 7.12
N LEU A 81 4.61 12.16 7.11
CA LEU A 81 3.73 10.99 7.24
C LEU A 81 3.88 10.01 6.08
N GLN A 82 4.01 10.51 4.84
CA GLN A 82 4.27 9.66 3.68
C GLN A 82 5.62 8.94 3.78
N ASN A 83 6.67 9.62 4.25
CA ASN A 83 7.98 8.99 4.45
C ASN A 83 7.93 7.94 5.56
N LEU A 84 7.28 8.25 6.69
CA LEU A 84 7.12 7.32 7.81
C LEU A 84 6.36 6.06 7.39
N THR A 85 5.20 6.23 6.76
CA THR A 85 4.42 5.10 6.23
C THR A 85 5.21 4.31 5.19
N GLY A 86 5.97 4.98 4.31
CA GLY A 86 6.83 4.31 3.34
C GLY A 86 7.90 3.43 3.99
N ILE A 87 8.57 3.92 5.05
CA ILE A 87 9.57 3.15 5.80
C ILE A 87 8.91 1.93 6.49
N LEU A 88 7.76 2.12 7.12
CA LEU A 88 7.04 1.03 7.78
C LEU A 88 6.57 -0.03 6.77
N ILE A 89 6.09 0.38 5.60
CA ILE A 89 5.74 -0.52 4.49
C ILE A 89 6.96 -1.33 4.07
N ILE A 90 8.15 -0.71 3.92
CA ILE A 90 9.40 -1.41 3.59
C ILE A 90 9.71 -2.52 4.60
N ILE A 91 9.51 -2.25 5.89
CA ILE A 91 9.74 -3.23 6.96
C ILE A 91 8.69 -4.35 6.96
N LEU A 92 7.43 -4.03 6.66
CA LEU A 92 6.33 -4.99 6.70
C LEU A 92 6.24 -5.91 5.48
N ILE A 93 6.78 -5.51 4.32
CA ILE A 93 6.74 -6.37 3.11
C ILE A 93 7.38 -7.74 3.34
N PRO A 94 8.63 -7.87 3.87
CA PRO A 94 9.20 -9.18 4.16
C PRO A 94 8.35 -10.00 5.14
N VAL A 95 7.73 -9.33 6.11
CA VAL A 95 6.87 -9.97 7.10
C VAL A 95 5.59 -10.51 6.46
N HIS A 96 4.92 -9.70 5.63
CA HIS A 96 3.76 -10.11 4.83
C HIS A 96 4.07 -11.31 3.94
N ILE A 97 5.20 -11.29 3.24
CA ILE A 97 5.64 -12.41 2.39
C ILE A 97 5.91 -13.65 3.23
N PHE A 98 6.65 -13.52 4.32
CA PHE A 98 6.99 -14.65 5.21
C PHE A 98 5.75 -15.36 5.75
N PHE A 99 4.78 -14.61 6.28
CA PHE A 99 3.55 -15.22 6.78
C PHE A 99 2.68 -15.82 5.66
N SER A 100 2.65 -15.19 4.49
CA SER A 100 1.95 -15.73 3.32
C SER A 100 2.53 -17.05 2.81
N GLU A 101 3.85 -17.26 2.95
CA GLU A 101 4.51 -18.53 2.66
C GLU A 101 4.20 -19.59 3.73
N LEU A 102 4.27 -19.24 5.02
CA LEU A 102 3.94 -20.16 6.11
C LEU A 102 2.51 -20.70 6.00
N GLN A 103 1.58 -19.86 5.56
CA GLN A 103 0.18 -20.23 5.42
C GLN A 103 -0.10 -21.19 4.26
N GLN A 104 0.81 -21.33 3.28
CA GLN A 104 0.67 -22.33 2.20
C GLN A 104 0.58 -23.76 2.75
N PHE A 105 1.27 -24.01 3.87
CA PHE A 105 1.36 -25.32 4.49
C PHE A 105 0.16 -25.64 5.42
N SER A 106 -0.78 -24.71 5.58
CA SER A 106 -1.97 -24.87 6.43
C SER A 106 -3.25 -24.83 5.60
N ILE A 107 -3.97 -25.95 5.51
CA ILE A 107 -5.23 -26.08 4.74
C ILE A 107 -6.35 -25.21 5.32
N THR A 108 -6.37 -25.07 6.64
CA THR A 108 -7.22 -24.16 7.42
C THR A 108 -6.45 -23.88 8.69
N PRO A 109 -5.97 -22.65 8.91
CA PRO A 109 -5.13 -22.44 10.06
C PRO A 109 -6.06 -22.41 11.29
N PRO A 110 -5.85 -23.27 12.30
CA PRO A 110 -6.64 -23.22 13.53
C PRO A 110 -6.44 -21.84 14.17
N LEU A 111 -7.47 -21.30 14.83
CA LEU A 111 -7.35 -20.04 15.56
C LEU A 111 -6.31 -20.21 16.67
N ASN A 112 -5.08 -19.82 16.36
CA ASN A 112 -3.92 -19.91 17.23
C ASN A 112 -3.22 -18.55 17.25
N LEU A 113 -2.32 -18.37 18.22
CA LEU A 113 -1.61 -17.10 18.39
C LEU A 113 -0.91 -16.64 17.10
N LEU A 114 -0.37 -17.58 16.31
CA LEU A 114 0.32 -17.27 15.05
C LEU A 114 -0.64 -16.67 14.00
N THR A 115 -1.84 -17.24 13.84
CA THR A 115 -2.87 -16.71 12.92
C THR A 115 -3.38 -15.34 13.33
N ALA A 116 -3.58 -15.11 14.63
CA ALA A 116 -4.01 -13.82 15.15
C ALA A 116 -2.94 -12.75 14.92
N ILE A 117 -1.66 -13.09 15.13
CA ILE A 117 -0.52 -12.21 14.82
C ILE A 117 -0.48 -11.89 13.33
N HIS A 118 -0.62 -12.91 12.46
CA HIS A 118 -0.62 -12.70 11.01
C HIS A 118 -1.76 -11.76 10.60
N GLY A 119 -3.00 -12.05 11.00
CA GLY A 119 -4.15 -11.19 10.69
C GLY A 119 -3.96 -9.75 11.18
N THR A 120 -3.38 -9.57 12.38
CA THR A 120 -3.08 -8.24 12.92
C THR A 120 -2.03 -7.49 12.08
N ILE A 121 -0.97 -8.19 11.65
CA ILE A 121 0.06 -7.62 10.77
C ILE A 121 -0.55 -7.20 9.43
N GLU A 122 -1.42 -8.01 8.84
CA GLU A 122 -2.12 -7.67 7.59
C GLU A 122 -2.98 -6.41 7.75
N ILE A 123 -3.71 -6.27 8.87
CA ILE A 123 -4.49 -5.07 9.21
C ILE A 123 -3.59 -3.83 9.28
N ILE A 124 -2.46 -3.92 9.98
CA ILE A 124 -1.51 -2.81 10.09
C ILE A 124 -0.95 -2.46 8.71
N PHE A 125 -0.57 -3.47 7.94
CA PHE A 125 0.03 -3.31 6.62
C PHE A 125 -0.91 -2.61 5.65
N ILE A 126 -2.15 -3.09 5.50
CA ILE A 126 -3.13 -2.47 4.59
C ILE A 126 -3.48 -1.05 5.03
N THR A 127 -3.56 -0.81 6.35
CA THR A 127 -3.81 0.54 6.89
C THR A 127 -2.70 1.51 6.48
N LEU A 128 -1.43 1.10 6.62
CA LEU A 128 -0.29 1.93 6.23
C LEU A 128 -0.28 2.20 4.72
N ILE A 129 -0.60 1.20 3.90
CA ILE A 129 -0.69 1.37 2.44
C ILE A 129 -1.79 2.38 2.08
N CYS A 130 -2.98 2.25 2.66
CA CYS A 130 -4.08 3.19 2.43
C CYS A 130 -3.70 4.62 2.80
N ILE A 131 -3.04 4.84 3.94
CA ILE A 131 -2.54 6.16 4.35
C ILE A 131 -1.48 6.67 3.37
N HIS A 132 -0.54 5.82 2.96
CA HIS A 132 0.52 6.19 2.03
C HIS A 132 -0.05 6.63 0.67
N LEU A 133 -1.06 5.91 0.15
CA LEU A 133 -1.73 6.22 -1.10
C LEU A 133 -2.60 7.47 -1.03
N CYS A 134 -3.29 7.71 0.10
CA CYS A 134 -4.06 8.93 0.36
C CYS A 134 -3.24 10.21 0.15
N ILE A 135 -1.95 10.16 0.47
CA ILE A 135 -1.03 11.29 0.33
C ILE A 135 -0.30 11.23 -1.02
N GLY A 136 0.10 10.02 -1.43
CA GLY A 136 0.89 9.80 -2.64
C GLY A 136 0.15 10.12 -3.92
N ILE A 137 -1.12 9.72 -4.06
CA ILE A 137 -1.89 9.89 -5.30
C ILE A 137 -2.12 11.37 -5.64
N PRO A 138 -2.61 12.24 -4.71
CA PRO A 138 -2.74 13.67 -5.02
C PRO A 138 -1.41 14.33 -5.42
N LYS A 139 -0.29 13.96 -4.76
CA LYS A 139 1.04 14.47 -5.12
C LYS A 139 1.53 13.96 -6.48
N LEU A 140 1.19 12.72 -6.82
CA LEU A 140 1.47 12.14 -8.13
C LEU A 140 0.77 12.93 -9.23
N LEU A 141 -0.51 13.26 -9.03
CA LEU A 141 -1.30 14.05 -9.98
C LEU A 141 -0.78 15.49 -10.15
N ILE A 142 -0.26 16.12 -9.09
CA ILE A 142 0.47 17.39 -9.21
C ILE A 142 1.71 17.21 -10.10
N THR A 143 2.47 16.12 -9.90
CA THR A 143 3.70 15.85 -10.65
C THR A 143 3.44 15.65 -12.14
N TYR A 144 2.26 15.14 -12.51
CA TYR A 144 1.82 15.02 -13.90
C TYR A 144 1.26 16.32 -14.50
N GLY A 145 1.05 17.36 -13.70
CA GLY A 145 0.39 18.59 -14.15
C GLY A 145 -1.14 18.49 -14.26
N ASN A 146 -1.73 17.40 -13.77
CA ASN A 146 -3.19 17.21 -13.76
C ASN A 146 -3.88 18.03 -12.66
N LEU A 147 -3.12 18.49 -11.66
CA LEU A 147 -3.60 19.38 -10.60
C LEU A 147 -2.67 20.59 -10.54
N ALA A 148 -3.24 21.78 -10.75
CA ALA A 148 -2.49 23.04 -10.72
C ALA A 148 -2.83 23.92 -9.50
N ASP A 149 -4.04 23.78 -8.95
CA ASP A 149 -4.57 24.65 -7.89
C ASP A 149 -4.78 23.93 -6.55
N LEU A 150 -4.69 24.70 -5.47
CA LEU A 150 -4.82 24.19 -4.10
C LEU A 150 -6.23 23.63 -3.81
N LYS A 151 -7.26 24.18 -4.44
CA LYS A 151 -8.65 23.75 -4.26
C LYS A 151 -8.85 22.37 -4.88
N SER A 152 -8.39 22.14 -6.11
CA SER A 152 -8.41 20.83 -6.75
C SER A 152 -7.54 19.81 -6.02
N TYR A 153 -6.38 20.21 -5.47
CA TYR A 153 -5.59 19.31 -4.61
C TYR A 153 -6.37 18.86 -3.37
N SER A 154 -7.01 19.79 -2.66
CA SER A 154 -7.81 19.49 -1.46
C SER A 154 -9.00 18.57 -1.79
N LEU A 155 -9.70 18.85 -2.90
CA LEU A 155 -10.81 18.03 -3.37
C LEU A 155 -10.36 16.63 -3.79
N CYS A 156 -9.26 16.54 -4.53
CA CYS A 156 -8.64 15.27 -4.90
C CYS A 156 -8.23 14.46 -3.67
N LYS A 157 -7.57 15.09 -2.68
CA LYS A 157 -7.20 14.43 -1.43
C LYS A 157 -8.41 13.85 -0.72
N LYS A 158 -9.52 14.60 -0.59
CA LYS A 158 -10.77 14.10 0.00
C LYS A 158 -11.32 12.90 -0.78
N PHE A 159 -11.37 12.99 -2.10
CA PHE A 159 -11.86 11.91 -2.96
C PHE A 159 -11.04 10.63 -2.81
N VAL A 160 -9.71 10.74 -2.90
CA VAL A 160 -8.79 9.60 -2.70
C VAL A 160 -8.95 9.03 -1.29
N SER A 161 -9.09 9.88 -0.26
CA SER A 161 -9.31 9.39 1.11
C SER A 161 -10.60 8.59 1.26
N ILE A 162 -11.71 9.03 0.63
CA ILE A 162 -12.97 8.27 0.64
C ILE A 162 -12.77 6.91 -0.02
N ILE A 163 -12.16 6.87 -1.21
CA ILE A 163 -11.86 5.61 -1.91
C ILE A 163 -10.99 4.70 -1.05
N SER A 164 -9.91 5.22 -0.48
CA SER A 164 -9.02 4.46 0.39
C SER A 164 -9.72 3.90 1.62
N ILE A 165 -10.67 4.63 2.22
CA ILE A 165 -11.47 4.13 3.35
C ILE A 165 -12.38 2.98 2.90
N VAL A 166 -13.05 3.11 1.76
CA VAL A 166 -13.91 2.02 1.22
C VAL A 166 -13.07 0.77 0.95
N ILE A 167 -11.94 0.94 0.28
CA ILE A 167 -10.96 -0.13 0.03
C ILE A 167 -10.53 -0.76 1.37
N TRP A 168 -10.09 0.04 2.33
CA TRP A 168 -9.66 -0.41 3.65
C TRP A 168 -10.75 -1.23 4.35
N LEU A 169 -12.01 -0.78 4.35
CA LEU A 169 -13.12 -1.51 4.97
C LEU A 169 -13.33 -2.90 4.34
N ILE A 170 -13.27 -2.99 3.01
CA ILE A 170 -13.40 -4.28 2.29
C ILE A 170 -12.26 -5.23 2.70
N PHE A 171 -11.04 -4.72 2.82
CA PHE A 171 -9.88 -5.51 3.24
C PHE A 171 -9.97 -5.98 4.68
N ILE A 172 -10.28 -5.07 5.61
CA ILE A 172 -10.43 -5.39 7.02
C ILE A 172 -11.52 -6.46 7.20
N PHE A 173 -12.65 -6.32 6.49
CA PHE A 173 -13.69 -7.33 6.50
C PHE A 173 -13.17 -8.69 6.04
N GLY A 174 -12.48 -8.76 4.89
CA GLY A 174 -11.88 -10.00 4.39
C GLY A 174 -10.89 -10.65 5.37
N ILE A 175 -10.02 -9.85 5.99
CA ILE A 175 -9.03 -10.31 6.98
C ILE A 175 -9.73 -10.82 8.25
N ILE A 176 -10.74 -10.10 8.75
CA ILE A 176 -11.53 -10.51 9.93
C ILE A 176 -12.21 -11.86 9.68
N MET A 177 -12.88 -11.98 8.53
CA MET A 177 -13.59 -13.20 8.14
C MET A 177 -12.65 -14.39 7.91
N TYR A 178 -11.39 -14.15 7.56
CA TYR A 178 -10.44 -15.23 7.29
C TYR A 178 -9.64 -15.65 8.52
N PHE A 179 -9.12 -14.69 9.31
CA PHE A 179 -8.21 -14.97 10.42
C PHE A 179 -8.89 -15.10 11.79
N PHE A 180 -10.03 -14.43 11.99
CA PHE A 180 -10.63 -14.28 13.32
C PHE A 180 -12.00 -14.95 13.44
N ILE A 181 -12.72 -15.10 12.34
CA ILE A 181 -14.02 -15.78 12.29
C ILE A 181 -13.89 -16.95 11.32
N PRO A 182 -13.30 -18.09 11.72
CA PRO A 182 -13.22 -19.25 10.84
C PRO A 182 -14.65 -19.68 10.46
N LEU A 183 -15.09 -19.30 9.26
CA LEU A 183 -16.26 -19.87 8.61
C LEU A 183 -15.96 -21.35 8.40
N LEU A 184 -16.69 -22.19 9.14
CA LEU A 184 -16.70 -23.66 9.06
C LEU A 184 -16.49 -24.16 7.62
#